data_AF-A0AAW4Q8U0-F1
#
_entry.id   AF-A0AAW4Q8U0-F1
#
_cell.length_a   1.000
_cell.length_b   1.000
_cell.length_c   1.000
_cell.angle_alpha   90.00
_cell.angle_beta   90.00
_cell.angle_gamma   90.00
#
_symmetry.space_group_name_H-M   'P 1'
#
loop_
_entity.id
_entity.type
_entity.pdbx_description
1 polymer ?
#
loop_
_entity_poly.entity_id
_entity_poly.type
_entity_poly.pdbx_seq_one_letter_code
_entity_poly.pdbx_strand_id
1 'polypeptide(L)'
;MSTSDDDWSGIAYAHDSRGGDTLAAHLQAAGVLLPGHVIVNVQVYLRATKAPAGVEAPYLTVTMFDATGCRDPAAAYRQAIADGQRLFPIQHVQVNDAMIEVFSDLMLDLTPRGFDVPPQPPQTMVYKA
;
A
#
# COMPACT_ATOMS: atom_id res chain seq x y z
N MET A 1 -28.29 -5.86 0.73
CA MET A 1 -27.28 -5.28 1.63
C MET A 1 -27.53 -3.79 1.66
N SER A 2 -27.87 -3.19 2.81
CA SER A 2 -27.90 -1.72 2.89
C SER A 2 -26.45 -1.27 2.89
N THR A 3 -26.03 -0.56 1.86
CA THR A 3 -24.81 0.23 1.92
C THR A 3 -25.06 1.26 3.00
N SER A 4 -24.40 1.10 4.16
CA SER A 4 -24.59 2.07 5.24
C SER A 4 -24.10 3.42 4.73
N ASP A 5 -24.87 4.48 4.97
CA ASP A 5 -24.41 5.84 4.73
C ASP A 5 -23.20 6.22 5.63
N ASP A 6 -22.80 5.32 6.54
CA ASP A 6 -21.61 5.42 7.40
C ASP A 6 -20.32 4.91 6.74
N ASP A 7 -20.36 4.43 5.49
CA ASP A 7 -19.18 3.95 4.78
C ASP A 7 -18.29 5.12 4.34
N TRP A 8 -16.96 4.93 4.37
CA TRP A 8 -15.98 5.93 3.92
C TRP A 8 -15.24 5.43 2.68
N SER A 9 -14.86 6.35 1.79
CA SER A 9 -14.03 6.07 0.62
C SER A 9 -12.99 7.16 0.44
N GLY A 10 -11.86 6.85 -0.17
CA GLY A 10 -10.77 7.79 -0.19
C GLY A 10 -9.58 7.38 -1.04
N ILE A 11 -8.56 8.25 -1.00
CA ILE A 11 -7.31 8.07 -1.74
C ILE A 11 -6.18 7.98 -0.73
N ALA A 12 -5.31 7.00 -0.93
CA ALA A 12 -4.04 6.90 -0.24
C ALA A 12 -2.93 7.42 -1.15
N TYR A 13 -1.99 8.17 -0.58
CA TYR A 13 -0.75 8.53 -1.25
C TYR A 13 0.43 8.21 -0.34
N ALA A 14 1.47 7.65 -0.94
CA ALA A 14 2.74 7.39 -0.29
C ALA A 14 3.86 7.80 -1.24
N HIS A 15 4.88 8.48 -0.72
CA HIS A 15 6.11 8.76 -1.45
C HIS A 15 7.26 8.07 -0.75
N ASP A 16 7.95 7.18 -1.45
CA ASP A 16 9.20 6.61 -0.95
C ASP A 16 10.23 7.73 -0.77
N SER A 17 11.03 7.65 0.29
CA SER A 17 12.11 8.59 0.52
C SER A 17 13.14 8.59 -0.64
N ARG A 18 13.80 9.72 -0.86
CA ARG A 18 14.91 9.79 -1.83
C ARG A 18 16.15 9.14 -1.22
N GLY A 19 16.75 8.17 -1.92
CA GLY A 19 18.10 7.69 -1.59
C GLY A 19 18.25 6.19 -1.37
N GLY A 20 17.39 5.34 -1.93
CA GLY A 20 17.51 3.88 -1.85
C GLY A 20 16.85 3.27 -0.61
N ASP A 21 16.31 4.10 0.28
CA ASP A 21 15.53 3.71 1.45
C ASP A 21 14.04 3.61 1.09
N THR A 22 13.73 2.69 0.17
CA THR A 22 12.39 2.47 -0.38
C THR A 22 11.71 1.27 0.29
N LEU A 23 10.38 1.19 0.20
CA LEU A 23 9.65 0.05 0.73
C LEU A 23 10.16 -1.27 0.14
N ALA A 24 10.44 -1.28 -1.17
CA ALA A 24 10.99 -2.45 -1.85
C ALA A 24 12.35 -2.87 -1.27
N ALA A 25 13.25 -1.93 -0.98
CA ALA A 25 14.55 -2.23 -0.38
C ALA A 25 14.42 -2.83 1.04
N HIS A 26 13.54 -2.25 1.87
CA HIS A 26 13.24 -2.79 3.21
C HIS A 26 12.69 -4.20 3.16
N LEU A 27 11.72 -4.45 2.28
CA LEU A 27 11.11 -5.78 2.14
C LEU A 27 12.10 -6.80 1.56
N GLN A 28 13.03 -6.40 0.70
CA GLN A 28 14.10 -7.27 0.24
C GLN A 28 15.06 -7.62 1.38
N ALA A 29 15.47 -6.64 2.18
CA ALA A 29 16.36 -6.86 3.32
C ALA A 29 15.74 -7.79 4.38
N ALA A 30 14.41 -7.71 4.55
CA ALA A 30 13.65 -8.59 5.43
C ALA A 30 13.36 -9.99 4.83
N GLY A 31 13.76 -10.26 3.58
CA GLY A 31 13.48 -11.52 2.88
C GLY A 31 12.02 -11.70 2.46
N VAL A 32 11.22 -10.64 2.51
CA VAL A 32 9.79 -10.64 2.13
C VAL A 32 9.63 -10.48 0.62
N LEU A 33 10.35 -9.53 0.02
CA LEU A 33 10.34 -9.31 -1.43
C LEU A 33 11.42 -10.17 -2.09
N LEU A 34 10.98 -11.23 -2.77
CA LEU A 34 11.87 -12.18 -3.43
C LEU A 34 12.59 -11.56 -4.65
N PRO A 35 13.78 -12.05 -5.02
CA PRO A 35 14.45 -11.63 -6.25
C PRO A 35 13.54 -11.77 -7.47
N GLY A 36 13.60 -10.79 -8.38
CA GLY A 36 12.78 -10.76 -9.60
C GLY A 36 11.31 -10.37 -9.38
N HIS A 37 10.84 -10.31 -8.13
CA HIS A 37 9.48 -9.87 -7.83
C HIS A 37 9.39 -8.35 -7.70
N VAL A 38 8.24 -7.80 -8.09
CA VAL A 38 7.89 -6.38 -7.91
C VAL A 38 6.63 -6.24 -7.06
N ILE A 39 6.56 -5.17 -6.27
CA ILE A 39 5.35 -4.83 -5.51
C ILE A 39 4.34 -4.22 -6.47
N VAL A 40 3.12 -4.76 -6.47
CA VAL A 40 2.03 -4.26 -7.35
C VAL A 40 0.88 -3.64 -6.58
N ASN A 41 0.76 -3.94 -5.29
CA ASN A 41 -0.23 -3.33 -4.41
C ASN A 41 0.22 -3.46 -2.94
N VAL A 42 -0.07 -2.43 -2.15
CA VAL A 42 0.13 -2.42 -0.69
C VAL A 42 -1.17 -1.94 -0.05
N GLN A 43 -1.65 -2.70 0.92
CA GLN A 43 -2.77 -2.31 1.77
C GLN A 43 -2.28 -2.13 3.20
N VAL A 44 -2.56 -0.96 3.78
CA VAL A 44 -2.25 -0.66 5.20
C VAL A 44 -3.51 -0.93 6.02
N TYR A 45 -3.39 -1.80 7.02
CA TYR A 45 -4.45 -2.06 7.99
C TYR A 45 -4.08 -1.42 9.31
N LEU A 46 -4.69 -0.27 9.63
CA LEU A 46 -4.47 0.41 10.91
C LEU A 46 -5.19 -0.27 12.07
N ARG A 47 -6.36 -0.84 11.78
CA ARG A 47 -7.15 -1.68 12.69
C ARG A 47 -7.79 -2.80 11.87
N ALA A 48 -7.88 -3.99 12.46
CA ALA A 48 -8.55 -5.13 11.85
C ALA A 48 -9.27 -5.92 12.93
N THR A 49 -10.53 -6.29 12.68
CA THR A 49 -11.29 -7.16 13.59
C THR A 49 -10.66 -8.56 13.69
N LYS A 50 -9.98 -8.99 12.63
CA LYS A 50 -9.19 -10.23 12.60
C LYS A 50 -7.94 -9.99 11.75
N ALA A 51 -6.77 -10.15 12.36
CA ALA A 51 -5.50 -10.10 11.66
C ALA A 51 -5.12 -11.48 11.08
N PRO A 52 -4.35 -11.54 9.98
CA PRO A 52 -3.67 -12.74 9.54
C PRO A 52 -2.74 -13.30 10.62
N ALA A 53 -2.44 -14.59 10.55
CA ALA A 53 -1.50 -15.21 11.50
C ALA A 53 -0.10 -14.57 11.38
N GLY A 54 0.52 -14.27 12.53
CA GLY A 54 1.89 -13.76 12.59
C GLY A 54 2.02 -12.23 12.56
N VAL A 55 0.92 -11.48 12.42
CA VAL A 55 0.91 -10.01 12.52
C VAL A 55 -0.28 -9.52 13.36
N GLU A 56 -0.13 -8.34 13.95
CA GLU A 56 -1.21 -7.59 14.58
C GLU A 56 -1.34 -6.21 13.94
N ALA A 57 -2.51 -5.58 14.04
CA ALA A 57 -2.67 -4.23 13.53
C ALA A 57 -1.83 -3.23 14.36
N PRO A 58 -1.10 -2.29 13.73
CA PRO A 58 -1.08 -2.03 12.29
C PRO A 58 -0.18 -3.00 11.50
N TYR A 59 -0.64 -3.45 10.32
CA TYR A 59 0.15 -4.29 9.41
C TYR A 59 -0.06 -3.93 7.94
N LEU A 60 0.87 -4.36 7.08
CA LEU A 60 0.76 -4.28 5.63
C LEU A 60 0.35 -5.62 5.04
N THR A 61 -0.45 -5.57 3.98
CA THR A 61 -0.59 -6.68 3.03
C THR A 61 0.08 -6.27 1.73
N VAL A 62 1.16 -6.96 1.37
CA VAL A 62 1.97 -6.68 0.18
C VAL A 62 1.64 -7.72 -0.87
N THR A 63 1.15 -7.27 -2.01
CA THR A 63 0.91 -8.12 -3.19
C THR A 63 2.07 -7.97 -4.16
N MET A 64 2.61 -9.09 -4.61
CA MET A 64 3.79 -9.13 -5.47
C MET A 64 3.48 -9.79 -6.81
N PHE A 65 4.25 -9.44 -7.83
CA PHE A 65 4.22 -10.08 -9.12
C PHE A 65 5.62 -10.60 -9.46
N ASP A 66 5.72 -11.86 -9.88
CA ASP A 66 6.97 -12.41 -10.40
C ASP A 66 7.23 -11.83 -11.79
N ALA A 67 8.21 -10.93 -11.86
CA ALA A 67 8.66 -10.33 -13.10
C ALA A 67 10.03 -10.87 -13.53
N THR A 68 10.43 -12.05 -13.05
CA THR A 68 11.73 -12.65 -13.38
C THR A 68 11.88 -12.78 -14.89
N GLY A 69 13.04 -12.33 -15.40
CA GLY A 69 13.33 -12.33 -16.84
C GLY A 69 12.56 -11.30 -17.67
N CYS A 70 11.67 -10.50 -17.08
CA CYS A 70 10.95 -9.45 -17.78
C CYS A 70 11.77 -8.17 -17.84
N ARG A 71 11.91 -7.60 -19.04
CA ARG A 71 12.57 -6.29 -19.24
C ARG A 71 11.71 -5.12 -18.77
N ASP A 72 10.39 -5.26 -18.87
CA ASP A 72 9.39 -4.29 -18.40
C ASP A 72 8.37 -5.01 -17.50
N PRO A 73 8.57 -4.98 -16.16
CA PRO A 73 7.67 -5.61 -15.21
C PRO A 73 6.23 -5.09 -15.27
N ALA A 74 6.04 -3.80 -15.56
CA ALA A 74 4.71 -3.21 -15.58
C ALA A 74 3.93 -3.66 -16.82
N ALA A 75 4.58 -3.77 -17.98
CA ALA A 75 3.97 -4.35 -19.17
C ALA A 75 3.64 -5.84 -18.97
N ALA A 76 4.55 -6.61 -18.38
CA ALA A 76 4.33 -8.02 -18.08
C ALA A 76 3.14 -8.22 -17.12
N TYR A 77 3.05 -7.40 -16.07
CA TYR A 77 1.91 -7.43 -15.14
C TYR A 77 0.58 -7.13 -15.84
N ARG A 78 0.52 -6.08 -16.68
CA ARG A 78 -0.70 -5.74 -17.44
C ARG A 78 -1.13 -6.89 -18.35
N GLN A 79 -0.18 -7.54 -19.02
CA GLN A 79 -0.47 -8.69 -19.87
C GLN A 79 -0.99 -9.88 -19.05
N ALA A 80 -0.36 -10.20 -17.93
CA ALA A 80 -0.81 -11.28 -17.04
C ALA A 80 -2.26 -11.08 -16.56
N ILE A 81 -2.64 -9.84 -16.21
CA ILE A 81 -4.02 -9.51 -15.85
C ILE A 81 -4.97 -9.70 -17.04
N ALA A 82 -4.57 -9.28 -18.23
CA ALA A 82 -5.36 -9.45 -19.46
C ALA A 82 -5.57 -10.94 -19.79
N ASP A 83 -4.55 -11.76 -19.55
CA ASP A 83 -4.58 -13.22 -19.74
C ASP A 83 -5.37 -13.96 -18.65
N GLY A 84 -5.91 -13.22 -17.67
CA GLY A 84 -6.79 -13.77 -16.64
C GLY A 84 -6.09 -14.19 -15.35
N GLN A 85 -4.81 -13.85 -15.16
CA GLN A 85 -4.16 -14.06 -13.86
C GLN A 85 -4.86 -13.22 -12.79
N ARG A 86 -5.23 -13.88 -11.68
CA ARG A 86 -5.91 -13.25 -10.53
C ARG A 86 -5.24 -13.54 -9.19
N LEU A 87 -4.39 -14.57 -9.16
CA LEU A 87 -3.64 -14.96 -7.97
C LEU A 87 -2.23 -14.43 -8.08
N PHE A 88 -1.86 -13.67 -7.05
CA PHE A 88 -0.55 -13.06 -6.88
C PHE A 88 -0.04 -13.44 -5.49
N PRO A 89 1.27 -13.70 -5.33
CA PRO A 89 1.85 -13.90 -4.01
C PRO A 89 1.53 -12.72 -3.09
N ILE A 90 1.08 -13.04 -1.87
CA ILE A 90 0.76 -12.06 -0.84
C ILE A 90 1.59 -12.37 0.40
N GLN A 91 2.15 -11.33 1.01
CA GLN A 91 2.81 -11.40 2.31
C GLN A 91 2.20 -10.37 3.27
N HIS A 92 2.11 -10.75 4.54
CA HIS A 92 1.68 -9.86 5.61
C HIS A 92 2.89 -9.42 6.42
N VAL A 93 3.04 -8.12 6.63
CA VAL A 93 4.23 -7.53 7.23
C VAL A 93 3.82 -6.66 8.41
N GLN A 94 4.41 -6.89 9.58
CA GLN A 94 4.16 -6.05 10.75
C GLN A 94 4.67 -4.62 10.48
N VAL A 95 3.82 -3.62 10.72
CA VAL A 95 4.28 -2.22 10.69
C VAL A 95 5.04 -1.94 11.99
N ASN A 96 6.20 -1.30 11.85
CA ASN A 96 6.99 -0.72 12.93
C ASN A 96 7.42 0.70 12.54
N ASP A 97 8.04 1.43 13.47
CA ASP A 97 8.43 2.83 13.26
C ASP A 97 9.36 2.98 12.03
N ALA A 98 10.35 2.10 11.87
CA ALA A 98 11.26 2.12 10.74
C ALA A 98 10.55 1.94 9.39
N MET A 99 9.49 1.11 9.32
CA MET A 99 8.69 0.92 8.11
C MET A 99 7.88 2.17 7.74
N ILE A 100 7.44 2.94 8.74
CA ILE A 100 6.70 4.19 8.50
C ILE A 100 7.67 5.27 7.99
N GLU A 101 8.89 5.33 8.56
CA GLU A 101 9.93 6.29 8.18
C GLU A 101 10.42 6.14 6.73
N VAL A 102 10.19 4.99 6.09
CA VAL A 102 10.45 4.79 4.66
C VAL A 102 9.74 5.82 3.78
N PHE A 103 8.54 6.24 4.19
CA PHE A 103 7.74 7.16 3.41
C PHE A 103 8.04 8.61 3.83
N SER A 104 8.48 9.44 2.88
CA SER A 104 8.63 10.88 3.15
C SER A 104 7.27 11.55 3.40
N ASP A 105 6.26 11.06 2.71
CA ASP A 105 4.86 11.43 2.89
C ASP A 105 4.01 10.15 2.87
N LEU A 106 3.16 9.97 3.87
CA LEU A 106 2.14 8.92 3.91
C LEU A 106 0.82 9.54 4.37
N MET A 107 -0.20 9.49 3.51
CA MET A 107 -1.49 10.12 3.77
C MET A 107 -2.64 9.21 3.35
N LEU A 108 -3.64 9.12 4.23
CA LEU A 108 -4.95 8.54 3.94
C LEU A 108 -5.98 9.67 4.02
N ASP A 109 -6.54 10.07 2.88
CA ASP A 109 -7.65 11.02 2.82
C ASP A 109 -8.95 10.24 2.63
N LEU A 110 -9.91 10.42 3.55
CA LEU A 110 -11.17 9.69 3.60
C LEU A 110 -12.34 10.66 3.60
N THR A 111 -13.26 10.45 2.68
CA THR A 111 -14.54 11.17 2.57
C THR A 111 -15.69 10.20 2.87
N PRO A 112 -16.67 10.57 3.71
CA PRO A 112 -17.86 9.75 3.91
C PRO A 112 -18.61 9.60 2.58
N ARG A 113 -19.18 8.42 2.33
CA ARG A 113 -19.98 8.20 1.12
C ARG A 113 -21.20 9.13 1.12
N GLY A 114 -21.54 9.64 -0.06
CA GLY A 114 -22.61 10.62 -0.24
C GLY A 114 -22.15 12.07 -0.14
N PHE A 115 -20.88 12.32 0.22
CA PHE A 115 -20.26 13.65 0.15
C PHE A 115 -19.25 13.69 -1.00
N ASP A 116 -19.40 14.69 -1.88
CA ASP A 116 -18.42 14.99 -2.92
C ASP A 116 -17.51 16.11 -2.42
N VAL A 117 -16.34 15.75 -1.89
CA VAL A 117 -15.27 16.71 -1.58
C VAL A 117 -14.30 16.73 -2.76
N PRO A 118 -14.21 17.82 -3.54
CA PRO A 118 -13.21 17.91 -4.58
C PRO A 118 -11.80 17.83 -3.95
N PRO A 119 -10.84 17.13 -4.57
CA PRO A 119 -9.50 16.95 -4.02
C PRO A 119 -8.90 18.31 -3.68
N GLN A 120 -8.61 18.55 -2.40
CA GLN A 120 -7.93 19.77 -1.97
C GLN A 120 -6.43 19.52 -1.91
N PRO A 121 -5.60 20.44 -2.44
CA PRO A 121 -4.17 20.37 -2.19
C PRO A 121 -3.93 20.47 -0.66
N PRO A 122 -2.95 19.72 -0.10
CA PRO A 122 -2.72 19.68 1.33
C PRO A 122 -2.51 21.11 1.86
N GLN A 123 -3.44 21.58 2.68
CA GLN A 123 -3.30 22.84 3.39
C GLN A 123 -2.62 22.54 4.72
N THR A 124 -1.33 22.89 4.84
CA THR A 124 -0.67 22.89 6.14
C THR A 124 -1.29 24.01 6.98
N MET A 125 -2.29 23.68 7.81
CA MET A 125 -2.77 24.59 8.83
C MET A 125 -1.69 24.74 9.90
N VAL A 126 -0.91 25.82 9.81
CA VAL A 126 -0.03 26.24 10.89
C VAL A 126 -0.91 26.82 11.99
N TYR A 127 -1.13 26.06 13.06
CA TYR A 127 -1.69 26.62 14.28
C TYR A 127 -0.74 27.70 14.79
N LYS A 128 -1.20 28.96 14.85
CA LYS A 128 -0.49 29.98 15.62
C LYS A 128 -0.63 29.61 17.09
N ALA A 129 0.53 29.47 17.75
CA ALA A 129 0.63 29.36 19.20
C ALA A 129 -0.05 30.54 19.90
#